data_AF-A0A9J6D7I5-F1
#
_entry.id   AF-A0A9J6D7I5-F1
#
_cell.length_a   1.000
_cell.length_b   1.000
_cell.length_c   1.000
_cell.angle_alpha   90.00
_cell.angle_beta   90.00
_cell.angle_gamma   90.00
#
_symmetry.space_group_name_H-M   'P 1'
#
loop_
_entity.id
_entity.type
_entity.pdbx_description
1 polymer ?
#
loop_
_entity_poly.entity_id
_entity_poly.type
_entity_poly.pdbx_seq_one_letter_code
_entity_poly.pdbx_strand_id
1 'polypeptide(L)'
;MSRNRFEAIHQCLHMNDYCQAKPRDAEGHDRLFKVQPLVKHLKKNMNAVAPEEWQSVDEPIIPFKGRSPLKRYMKSKPHKLGYKVFTRAGVSGIMHDFIMKVMVLLMTMDSASLVI
;
A
#
# COMPACT_ATOMS: atom_id res chain seq x y z
N MET A 1 11.43 -1.44 26.82
CA MET A 1 10.40 -0.36 26.83
C MET A 1 9.22 -0.84 27.66
N SER A 2 8.62 -0.01 28.51
CA SER A 2 7.42 -0.41 29.27
C SER A 2 6.19 -0.45 28.36
N ARG A 3 5.18 -1.26 28.73
CA ARG A 3 3.89 -1.36 28.02
C ARG A 3 3.27 0.03 27.79
N ASN A 4 3.16 0.83 28.84
CA ASN A 4 2.55 2.17 28.78
C ASN A 4 3.32 3.10 27.82
N ARG A 5 4.65 3.00 27.78
CA ARG A 5 5.46 3.80 26.85
C ARG A 5 5.28 3.34 25.40
N PHE A 6 5.19 2.04 25.16
CA PHE A 6 4.91 1.50 23.82
C PHE A 6 3.53 1.94 23.31
N GLU A 7 2.48 1.82 24.12
CA GLU A 7 1.13 2.25 23.77
C GLU A 7 1.06 3.75 23.48
N ALA A 8 1.71 4.58 24.30
CA ALA A 8 1.78 6.03 24.09
C ALA A 8 2.46 6.40 22.75
N ILE A 9 3.59 5.75 22.43
CA ILE A 9 4.29 5.99 21.16
C ILE A 9 3.43 5.52 19.98
N HIS A 10 2.80 4.35 20.09
CA HIS A 10 1.97 3.78 19.03
C HIS A 10 0.76 4.68 18.69
N GLN A 11 0.14 5.31 19.69
CA GLN A 11 -0.98 6.22 19.49
C GLN A 11 -0.59 7.54 18.81
N CYS A 12 0.66 7.98 18.98
CA CYS A 12 1.17 9.24 18.44
C CYS A 12 2.04 9.06 17.18
N LEU A 13 2.04 7.87 16.56
CA LEU A 13 2.87 7.60 15.38
C LEU A 13 2.27 8.27 14.13
N HIS A 14 2.97 9.30 13.63
CA HIS A 14 2.64 10.00 12.40
C HIS A 14 3.81 9.95 11.42
N MET A 15 3.52 9.71 10.13
CA MET A 15 4.53 9.53 9.08
C MET A 15 4.55 10.66 8.04
N ASN A 16 3.61 11.59 8.12
CA ASN A 16 3.53 12.73 7.21
C ASN A 16 3.02 13.99 7.93
N ASP A 17 3.38 15.16 7.40
CA ASP A 17 2.95 16.45 7.93
C ASP A 17 1.49 16.72 7.54
N TYR A 18 0.62 16.82 8.53
CA TYR A 18 -0.81 17.05 8.30
C TYR A 18 -1.11 18.46 7.78
N CYS A 19 -0.21 19.43 7.97
CA CYS A 19 -0.38 20.78 7.43
C CYS A 19 -0.42 20.80 5.89
N GLN A 20 0.15 19.78 5.24
CA GLN A 20 0.14 19.63 3.78
C GLN A 20 -1.05 18.79 3.28
N ALA A 21 -1.93 18.32 4.17
CA ALA A 21 -3.06 17.48 3.80
C ALA A 21 -4.10 18.29 3.03
N LYS A 22 -4.30 17.93 1.76
CA LYS A 22 -5.36 18.52 0.93
C LYS A 22 -6.75 18.00 1.34
N PRO A 23 -7.80 18.86 1.31
CA PRO A 23 -9.18 18.42 1.46
C PRO A 23 -9.56 17.34 0.45
N ARG A 24 -10.59 16.54 0.75
CA ARG A 24 -11.00 15.40 -0.09
C ARG A 24 -11.43 15.81 -1.50
N ASP A 25 -12.02 16.99 -1.63
CA ASP A 25 -12.57 17.51 -2.89
C ASP A 25 -11.56 18.37 -3.65
N ALA A 26 -10.36 18.58 -3.09
CA ALA A 26 -9.32 19.37 -3.73
C ALA A 26 -8.53 18.54 -4.75
N GLU A 27 -8.08 19.20 -5.82
CA GLU A 27 -7.27 18.58 -6.85
C GLU A 27 -5.93 18.06 -6.28
N GLY A 28 -5.62 16.80 -6.58
CA GLY A 28 -4.44 16.10 -6.07
C GLY A 28 -4.58 15.60 -4.63
N HIS A 29 -5.80 15.41 -4.12
CA HIS A 29 -6.02 14.70 -2.86
C HIS A 29 -5.57 13.23 -2.95
N ASP A 30 -4.50 12.89 -2.22
CA ASP A 30 -4.04 11.52 -2.09
C ASP A 30 -4.67 10.85 -0.85
N ARG A 31 -5.41 9.75 -1.07
CA ARG A 31 -5.99 8.96 0.02
C ARG A 31 -4.95 8.18 0.83
N LEU A 32 -3.75 8.00 0.29
CA LEU A 32 -2.60 7.40 0.98
C LEU A 32 -1.69 8.44 1.63
N PHE A 33 -2.04 9.73 1.60
CA PHE A 33 -1.22 10.84 2.10
C PHE A 33 -0.57 10.56 3.46
N LYS A 34 -1.31 9.98 4.42
CA LYS A 34 -0.81 9.68 5.77
C LYS A 34 0.40 8.75 5.81
N VAL A 35 0.52 7.85 4.84
CA VAL A 35 1.60 6.83 4.77
C VAL A 35 2.50 7.02 3.55
N GLN A 36 2.23 8.03 2.72
CA GLN A 36 2.91 8.26 1.45
C GLN A 36 4.44 8.37 1.59
N PRO A 37 5.00 9.08 2.60
CA PRO A 37 6.46 9.14 2.77
C PRO A 37 7.08 7.77 3.05
N LEU A 38 6.42 6.94 3.87
CA LEU A 38 6.87 5.58 4.15
C LEU A 38 6.80 4.72 2.88
N VAL A 39 5.69 4.75 2.15
CA VAL A 39 5.53 3.99 0.91
C VAL A 39 6.61 4.36 -0.12
N LYS A 40 6.89 5.66 -0.27
CA LYS A 40 7.94 6.16 -1.17
C LYS A 40 9.33 5.68 -0.74
N HIS A 41 9.62 5.72 0.55
CA HIS A 41 10.90 5.23 1.09
C HIS A 41 11.07 3.72 0.89
N LEU A 42 10.02 2.94 1.16
CA LEU A 42 9.98 1.50 0.95
C LEU A 42 10.22 1.14 -0.52
N LYS A 43 9.49 1.77 -1.45
CA LYS A 43 9.68 1.59 -2.89
C LYS A 43 11.11 1.92 -3.33
N LYS A 44 11.68 3.01 -2.82
CA LYS A 44 13.06 3.41 -3.13
C LYS A 44 14.04 2.30 -2.73
N ASN A 45 13.87 1.71 -1.55
CA ASN A 45 14.76 0.66 -1.07
C ASN A 45 14.56 -0.66 -1.83
N MET A 46 13.33 -1.05 -2.15
CA MET A 46 13.05 -2.26 -2.93
C MET A 46 13.61 -2.16 -4.35
N ASN A 47 13.43 -1.00 -5.00
CA ASN A 47 13.94 -0.75 -6.35
C ASN A 47 15.47 -0.65 -6.42
N ALA A 48 16.16 -0.47 -5.29
CA ALA A 48 17.62 -0.51 -5.24
C ALA A 48 18.18 -1.94 -5.30
N VAL A 49 17.33 -2.96 -5.06
CA VAL A 49 17.69 -4.37 -5.21
C VAL A 49 17.57 -4.75 -6.68
N ALA A 50 18.63 -5.33 -7.24
CA ALA A 50 18.63 -5.78 -8.63
C ALA A 50 17.49 -6.78 -8.88
N PRO A 51 16.71 -6.62 -9.95
CA PRO A 51 15.62 -7.53 -10.28
C PRO A 51 16.16 -8.92 -10.65
N GLU A 52 15.47 -9.96 -10.19
CA GLU A 52 15.71 -11.33 -10.66
C GLU A 52 15.13 -11.54 -12.06
N GLU A 53 15.68 -12.50 -12.82
CA GLU A 53 15.19 -12.86 -14.16
C GLU A 53 13.74 -13.34 -14.13
N TRP A 54 13.41 -14.18 -13.14
CA TRP A 54 12.10 -14.78 -13.00
C TRP A 54 11.30 -14.06 -11.92
N GLN A 55 10.16 -13.48 -12.31
CA GLN A 55 9.33 -12.69 -11.41
C GLN A 55 7.86 -13.07 -11.56
N SER A 56 7.12 -12.86 -10.49
CA SER A 56 5.67 -13.04 -10.45
C SER A 56 4.99 -11.79 -9.91
N VAL A 57 3.77 -11.54 -10.40
CA VAL A 57 2.90 -10.48 -9.90
C VAL A 57 1.67 -11.13 -9.28
N ASP A 58 1.36 -10.78 -8.04
CA ASP A 58 0.16 -11.25 -7.32
C ASP A 58 -0.55 -10.10 -6.61
N GLU A 59 -1.77 -10.37 -6.15
CA GLU A 59 -2.66 -9.48 -5.43
C GLU A 59 -2.85 -9.92 -3.96
N PRO A 60 -1.85 -9.73 -3.07
CA PRO A 60 -2.03 -9.97 -1.65
C PRO A 60 -3.05 -9.02 -1.02
N ILE A 61 -3.66 -9.49 0.07
CA ILE A 61 -4.47 -8.66 0.99
C ILE A 61 -3.68 -8.46 2.27
N ILE A 62 -3.55 -7.19 2.68
CA ILE A 62 -3.11 -6.82 4.03
C ILE A 62 -4.34 -6.78 4.93
N PRO A 63 -4.53 -7.72 5.88
CA PRO A 63 -5.74 -7.80 6.68
C PRO A 63 -5.94 -6.53 7.52
N PHE A 64 -7.13 -5.93 7.41
CA PHE A 64 -7.47 -4.75 8.21
C PHE A 64 -8.97 -4.71 8.49
N LYS A 65 -9.34 -4.70 9.77
CA LYS A 65 -10.75 -4.69 10.21
C LYS A 65 -11.30 -3.29 10.50
N GLY A 66 -10.46 -2.26 10.64
CA GLY A 66 -10.88 -0.91 10.97
C GLY A 66 -11.70 -0.20 9.88
N ARG A 67 -12.09 1.05 10.17
CA ARG A 67 -12.82 1.91 9.23
C ARG A 67 -11.83 2.59 8.29
N SER A 68 -11.84 2.20 7.01
CA SER A 68 -11.05 2.84 5.96
C SER A 68 -11.75 2.71 4.61
N PRO A 69 -11.83 3.77 3.79
CA PRO A 69 -12.44 3.72 2.47
C PRO A 69 -11.62 2.88 1.46
N LEU A 70 -10.36 2.57 1.76
CA LEU A 70 -9.47 1.80 0.90
C LEU A 70 -9.59 0.28 1.13
N LYS A 71 -10.35 -0.13 2.14
CA LYS A 71 -10.57 -1.54 2.45
C LYS A 71 -11.41 -2.18 1.35
N ARG A 72 -11.01 -3.36 0.88
CA ARG A 72 -11.71 -4.17 -0.11
C ARG A 72 -12.11 -5.51 0.50
N TYR A 73 -13.21 -6.06 -0.01
CA TYR A 73 -13.63 -7.42 0.28
C TYR A 73 -13.25 -8.35 -0.87
N MET A 74 -12.59 -9.47 -0.59
CA MET A 74 -12.34 -10.53 -1.57
C MET A 74 -12.74 -11.89 -0.99
N LYS A 75 -13.71 -12.54 -1.63
CA LYS A 75 -14.34 -13.77 -1.15
C LYS A 75 -13.36 -14.95 -1.09
N SER A 76 -12.39 -15.00 -2.00
CA SER A 76 -11.47 -16.13 -2.21
C SER A 76 -10.25 -16.12 -1.30
N LYS A 77 -9.94 -15.02 -0.59
CA LYS A 77 -8.78 -14.97 0.31
C LYS A 77 -9.16 -15.42 1.73
N PRO A 78 -8.23 -16.04 2.49
CA PRO A 78 -8.48 -16.44 3.89
C PRO A 78 -8.94 -15.27 4.76
N HIS A 79 -8.27 -14.13 4.65
CA HIS A 79 -8.70 -12.86 5.23
C HIS A 79 -9.44 -12.04 4.18
N LYS A 80 -10.78 -12.05 4.27
CA LYS A 80 -11.63 -11.46 3.23
C LYS A 80 -11.62 -9.94 3.21
N LEU A 81 -11.24 -9.27 4.30
CA LEU A 81 -11.31 -7.81 4.45
C LEU A 81 -9.92 -7.22 4.71
N GLY A 82 -9.48 -6.30 3.86
CA GLY A 82 -8.19 -5.64 4.03
C GLY A 82 -7.84 -4.69 2.89
N TYR A 83 -6.57 -4.26 2.85
CA TYR A 83 -6.04 -3.47 1.75
C TYR A 83 -5.57 -4.39 0.64
N LYS A 84 -6.08 -4.17 -0.58
CA LYS A 84 -5.62 -4.88 -1.77
C LYS A 84 -4.36 -4.21 -2.30
N VAL A 85 -3.31 -4.98 -2.49
CA VAL A 85 -2.01 -4.52 -2.98
C VAL A 85 -1.62 -5.41 -4.16
N PHE A 86 -1.07 -4.82 -5.22
CA PHE A 86 -0.37 -5.55 -6.27
C PHE A 86 1.10 -5.61 -5.89
N THR A 87 1.72 -6.78 -5.93
CA THR A 87 3.12 -6.96 -5.55
C THR A 87 3.85 -7.71 -6.63
N ARG A 88 5.07 -7.26 -6.94
CA ARG A 88 6.02 -7.93 -7.82
C ARG A 88 7.14 -8.55 -6.98
N ALA A 89 7.34 -9.85 -7.09
CA ALA A 89 8.35 -10.58 -6.34
C ALA A 89 9.17 -11.51 -7.24
N GLY A 90 10.45 -11.68 -6.91
CA GLY A 90 11.35 -12.63 -7.55
C GLY A 90 11.12 -14.07 -7.09
N VAL A 91 11.83 -15.03 -7.70
CA VAL A 91 11.81 -16.45 -7.31
C VAL A 91 12.35 -16.66 -5.89
N SER A 92 13.25 -15.80 -5.42
CA SER A 92 13.69 -15.81 -4.01
C SER A 92 12.58 -15.48 -3.01
N GLY A 93 11.44 -14.96 -3.47
CA GLY A 93 10.37 -14.42 -2.64
C GLY A 93 10.60 -12.97 -2.20
N ILE A 94 11.68 -12.31 -2.63
CA ILE A 94 11.93 -10.90 -2.35
C ILE A 94 10.96 -10.03 -3.15
N MET A 95 10.32 -9.08 -2.48
CA MET A 95 9.45 -8.08 -3.11
C MET A 95 10.29 -6.95 -3.71
N HIS A 96 10.15 -6.73 -5.02
CA HIS A 96 10.86 -5.67 -5.75
C HIS A 96 10.01 -4.41 -5.95
N ASP A 97 8.68 -4.54 -6.04
CA ASP A 97 7.78 -3.38 -6.08
C ASP A 97 6.37 -3.75 -5.61
N PHE A 98 5.59 -2.74 -5.22
CA PHE A 98 4.17 -2.90 -4.89
C PHE A 98 3.34 -1.65 -5.18
N ILE A 99 2.06 -1.82 -5.51
CA ILE A 99 1.11 -0.73 -5.74
C ILE A 99 -0.14 -0.98 -4.89
N MET A 100 -0.48 -0.04 -4.03
CA MET A 100 -1.72 -0.10 -3.25
C MET A 100 -2.91 0.30 -4.12
N LYS A 101 -3.96 -0.53 -4.15
CA LYS A 101 -5.16 -0.21 -4.93
C LYS A 101 -5.99 0.86 -4.22
N VAL A 102 -5.86 2.10 -4.67
CA VAL A 102 -6.70 3.21 -4.25
C VAL A 102 -7.93 3.24 -5.14
N MET A 103 -9.15 3.19 -4.58
CA MET A 103 -10.40 3.15 -5.34
C MET A 103 -10.68 4.48 -6.06
N VAL A 104 -9.90 4.83 -7.09
CA VAL A 104 -10.31 5.82 -8.10
C VAL A 104 -11.24 5.09 -9.05
N LEU A 105 -12.24 5.81 -9.53
CA LEU A 105 -13.26 5.42 -10.50
C LEU A 105 -12.65 5.09 -11.88
N LEU A 106 -11.59 4.28 -11.94
CA LEU A 106 -11.03 3.79 -13.20
C LEU A 106 -11.84 2.56 -13.63
N MET A 107 -12.97 2.85 -14.29
CA MET A 107 -13.48 2.03 -15.39
C MET A 107 -12.63 2.21 -16.67
N THR A 108 -11.50 2.92 -16.60
CA THR A 108 -10.61 3.16 -17.75
C THR A 108 -9.16 3.00 -17.33
N MET A 109 -8.66 1.77 -17.29
CA MET A 109 -7.30 1.48 -17.77
C MET A 109 -7.32 0.03 -18.24
N ASP A 110 -7.14 -0.09 -19.55
CA ASP A 110 -7.06 -1.32 -20.31
C ASP A 110 -6.23 -2.39 -19.64
N SER A 111 -6.64 -3.62 -19.90
CA SER A 111 -5.91 -4.88 -19.75
C SER A 111 -4.52 -4.91 -20.44
N ALA A 112 -4.02 -3.77 -20.93
CA ALA A 112 -2.89 -3.66 -21.86
C ALA A 112 -1.65 -2.98 -21.27
N SER A 113 -1.65 -2.55 -20.01
CA SER A 113 -0.42 -2.05 -19.33
C SER A 113 0.13 -3.00 -18.27
N LEU A 114 -0.35 -4.25 -18.25
CA LEU A 114 0.31 -5.36 -17.56
C LEU A 114 1.25 -6.08 -18.55
N VAL A 115 2.26 -5.34 -19.01
CA VAL A 115 3.44 -5.91 -19.65
C VAL A 115 4.64 -5.24 -18.98
N ILE A 116 5.23 -5.97 -18.03
CA ILE A 116 6.67 -5.95 -17.80
C ILE A 116 7.19 -7.16 -18.58
#